data_AF-A0A1H9IXY9-F1
#
_entry.id   AF-A0A1H9IXY9-F1
#
_cell.length_a   1.000
_cell.length_b   1.000
_cell.length_c   1.000
_cell.angle_alpha   90.00
_cell.angle_beta   90.00
_cell.angle_gamma   90.00
#
_symmetry.space_group_name_H-M   'P 1'
#
loop_
_entity.id
_entity.type
_entity.pdbx_description
1 polymer ?
#
loop_
_entity_poly.entity_id
_entity_poly.type
_entity_poly.pdbx_seq_one_letter_code
_entity_poly.pdbx_strand_id
1 'polypeptide(L)'
;MTYQLTAPLLDACVLGIVEKEDAYGYTLTQKVRELVDISESTLYPVLRRLQKDECLITYDAPYQGRNRRYYAITDYGRRRLDFYKDEWEKYKENIDKLLAEENKQVEATTDTENAEGKEEQGNE
;
A
#
# COMPACT_ATOMS: atom_id res chain seq x y z
N MET A 1 13.06 3.93 -4.34
CA MET A 1 11.69 4.45 -4.18
C MET A 1 11.71 5.59 -3.17
N THR A 2 10.97 6.67 -3.40
CA THR A 2 10.92 7.83 -2.47
C THR A 2 10.07 7.54 -1.24
N TYR A 3 9.00 6.74 -1.40
CA TYR A 3 8.13 6.35 -0.29
C TYR A 3 8.65 5.09 0.39
N GLN A 4 8.74 5.14 1.72
CA GLN A 4 9.15 4.01 2.55
C GLN A 4 7.91 3.29 3.10
N LEU A 5 8.02 1.97 3.28
CA LEU A 5 6.96 1.18 3.89
C LEU A 5 6.95 1.35 5.39
N THR A 6 5.76 1.59 5.92
CA THR A 6 5.51 1.61 7.35
C THR A 6 5.37 0.18 7.89
N ALA A 7 5.55 0.01 9.20
CA ALA A 7 5.39 -1.30 9.83
C ALA A 7 4.02 -1.96 9.58
N PRO A 8 2.87 -1.24 9.62
CA PRO A 8 1.57 -1.84 9.28
C PRO A 8 1.47 -2.33 7.83
N LEU A 9 2.07 -1.61 6.88
CA LEU A 9 2.10 -2.07 5.49
C LEU A 9 2.97 -3.31 5.31
N LEU A 10 4.09 -3.40 6.03
CA LEU A 10 4.90 -4.62 6.04
C LEU A 10 4.14 -5.80 6.66
N ASP A 11 3.38 -5.56 7.72
CA ASP A 11 2.50 -6.57 8.32
C ASP A 11 1.48 -7.08 7.29
N ALA A 12 0.83 -6.16 6.56
CA ALA A 12 -0.11 -6.49 5.49
C ALA A 12 0.56 -7.29 4.35
N CYS A 13 1.76 -6.90 3.91
CA CYS A 13 2.51 -7.63 2.88
C CYS A 13 2.81 -9.08 3.30
N VAL A 14 3.29 -9.28 4.53
CA VAL A 14 3.60 -10.62 5.03
C VAL A 14 2.34 -11.47 5.12
N LEU A 15 1.27 -10.95 5.73
CA LEU A 15 0.00 -11.67 5.86
C LEU A 15 -0.60 -11.99 4.48
N GLY A 16 -0.54 -11.06 3.52
CA GLY A 16 -1.03 -11.29 2.16
C GLY A 16 -0.28 -12.37 1.39
N ILE A 17 1.01 -12.58 1.69
CA ILE A 17 1.78 -13.68 1.09
C ILE A 17 1.36 -15.02 1.69
N VAL A 18 1.34 -15.13 3.02
CA VAL A 18 1.00 -16.38 3.69
C VAL A 18 -0.50 -16.73 3.63
N GLU A 19 -1.35 -15.77 3.30
CA GLU A 19 -2.77 -16.02 3.01
C GLU A 19 -2.97 -16.98 1.82
N LYS A 20 -2.08 -16.89 0.81
CA LYS A 20 -2.14 -17.71 -0.40
C LYS A 20 -1.55 -19.10 -0.17
N GLU A 21 -0.44 -19.16 0.55
CA GLU A 21 0.31 -20.39 0.78
C GLU A 21 1.28 -20.21 1.96
N ASP A 22 1.33 -21.19 2.85
CA ASP A 22 2.29 -21.22 3.95
C ASP A 22 3.73 -21.17 3.41
N ALA A 23 4.59 -20.39 4.04
CA ALA A 23 5.95 -20.16 3.57
C ALA A 23 6.97 -20.29 4.70
N TYR A 24 8.11 -20.90 4.42
CA TYR A 24 9.24 -20.85 5.34
C TYR A 24 10.01 -19.54 5.22
N GLY A 25 10.68 -19.14 6.29
CA GLY A 25 11.22 -17.78 6.47
C GLY A 25 12.00 -17.23 5.27
N TYR A 26 12.88 -18.03 4.66
CA TYR A 26 13.64 -17.58 3.48
C TYR A 26 12.77 -17.33 2.25
N THR A 27 11.84 -18.24 1.91
CA THR A 27 10.91 -18.03 0.79
C THR A 27 10.02 -16.82 1.02
N LEU A 28 9.56 -16.63 2.25
CA LEU A 28 8.79 -15.45 2.62
C LEU A 28 9.61 -14.17 2.40
N THR A 29 10.88 -14.16 2.81
CA THR A 29 11.81 -13.04 2.52
C THR A 29 11.94 -12.76 1.03
N GLN A 30 12.12 -13.79 0.20
CA GLN A 30 12.25 -13.58 -1.25
C GLN A 30 10.96 -13.01 -1.84
N LYS A 31 9.80 -13.60 -1.52
CA LYS A 31 8.48 -13.12 -2.00
C LYS A 31 8.19 -11.68 -1.59
N VAL A 32 8.56 -11.27 -0.37
CA VAL A 32 8.41 -9.86 0.07
C VAL A 32 9.36 -8.96 -0.73
N ARG A 33 10.61 -9.35 -0.91
CA ARG A 33 11.63 -8.55 -1.61
C ARG A 33 11.35 -8.33 -3.10
N GLU A 34 10.59 -9.23 -3.74
CA GLU A 34 10.11 -9.03 -5.11
C GLU A 34 9.14 -7.85 -5.24
N LEU A 35 8.40 -7.55 -4.18
CA LEU A 35 7.37 -6.51 -4.17
C LEU A 35 7.86 -5.22 -3.53
N VAL A 36 8.77 -5.32 -2.55
CA VAL A 36 9.21 -4.19 -1.73
C VAL A 36 10.70 -4.24 -1.43
N ASP A 37 11.36 -3.08 -1.50
CA ASP A 37 12.81 -2.96 -1.25
C ASP A 37 13.11 -2.94 0.25
N ILE A 38 13.21 -4.13 0.86
CA ILE A 38 13.53 -4.31 2.29
C ILE A 38 14.69 -5.29 2.53
N SER A 39 15.37 -5.13 3.66
CA SER A 39 16.40 -6.07 4.14
C SER A 39 15.80 -7.23 4.94
N GLU A 40 16.53 -8.34 5.03
CA GLU A 40 16.15 -9.47 5.89
C GLU A 40 16.07 -9.08 7.36
N SER A 41 16.94 -8.17 7.81
CA SER A 41 16.97 -7.63 9.18
C SER A 41 15.67 -6.91 9.57
N THR A 42 14.90 -6.41 8.60
CA THR A 42 13.60 -5.77 8.82
C THR A 42 12.48 -6.81 8.90
N LEU A 43 12.58 -7.93 8.17
CA LEU A 43 11.50 -8.90 8.08
C LEU A 43 11.38 -9.79 9.31
N TYR A 44 12.48 -10.25 9.90
CA TYR A 44 12.41 -11.12 11.09
C TYR A 44 11.68 -10.48 12.28
N PRO A 45 11.89 -9.18 12.61
CA PRO A 45 11.08 -8.48 13.61
C PRO A 45 9.58 -8.45 13.27
N VAL A 46 9.21 -8.31 11.99
CA VAL A 46 7.81 -8.36 11.52
C VAL A 46 7.21 -9.74 11.82
N LEU A 47 7.90 -10.81 11.43
CA LEU A 47 7.44 -12.19 11.69
C LEU A 47 7.26 -12.47 13.18
N ARG A 48 8.20 -12.03 14.01
CA ARG A 48 8.12 -12.19 15.47
C ARG A 48 6.94 -11.42 16.06
N ARG A 49 6.68 -10.20 15.60
CA ARG A 49 5.54 -9.39 16.03
C ARG A 49 4.22 -10.07 15.63
N LEU A 50 4.07 -10.44 14.36
CA LEU A 50 2.84 -11.08 13.88
C LEU A 50 2.56 -12.43 14.56
N GLN A 51 3.60 -13.18 14.92
CA GLN A 51 3.45 -14.39 15.72
C GLN A 51 3.02 -14.09 17.16
N LYS A 52 3.63 -13.06 17.79
CA LYS A 52 3.26 -12.62 19.14
C LYS A 52 1.82 -12.10 19.20
N ASP A 53 1.37 -11.44 18.14
CA ASP A 53 0.01 -10.90 18.00
C ASP A 53 -0.99 -11.97 17.50
N GLU A 54 -0.59 -13.25 17.50
CA GLU A 54 -1.42 -14.41 17.11
C GLU A 54 -1.93 -14.38 15.66
N CYS A 55 -1.39 -13.51 14.82
CA CYS A 55 -1.70 -13.45 13.40
C CYS A 55 -1.05 -14.59 12.61
N LEU A 56 0.07 -15.11 13.11
CA LEU A 56 0.81 -16.23 12.51
C LEU A 56 1.03 -17.35 13.52
N ILE A 57 1.01 -18.58 13.02
CA ILE A 57 1.54 -19.76 13.72
C ILE A 57 2.75 -20.30 12.95
N THR A 58 3.54 -21.13 13.63
CA THR A 58 4.70 -21.78 13.04
C THR A 58 4.67 -23.28 13.25
N TYR A 59 5.11 -24.04 12.25
CA TYR A 59 5.33 -25.47 12.33
C TYR A 59 6.59 -25.85 11.55
N ASP A 60 7.19 -26.99 11.88
CA ASP A 60 8.37 -27.48 11.17
C ASP A 60 7.94 -28.56 10.15
N ALA A 61 8.42 -28.44 8.91
CA ALA A 61 8.15 -29.40 7.84
C ALA A 61 9.40 -29.63 6.97
N PRO A 62 9.56 -30.83 6.38
CA PRO A 62 10.69 -31.14 5.53
C PRO A 62 10.60 -30.41 4.19
N TYR A 63 11.69 -29.78 3.77
CA TYR A 63 11.84 -29.18 2.46
C TYR A 63 13.27 -29.38 1.95
N GLN A 64 13.41 -29.99 0.78
CA GLN A 64 14.71 -30.32 0.16
C GLN A 64 15.68 -31.02 1.13
N GLY A 65 15.18 -32.04 1.85
CA GLY A 65 16.00 -32.86 2.75
C GLY A 65 16.37 -32.20 4.09
N ARG A 66 15.81 -31.03 4.42
CA ARG A 66 16.03 -30.36 5.71
C ARG A 66 14.70 -29.91 6.31
N ASN A 67 14.54 -30.00 7.62
CA ASN A 67 13.41 -29.37 8.29
C ASN A 67 13.53 -27.84 8.21
N ARG A 68 12.44 -27.20 7.82
CA ARG A 68 12.28 -25.75 7.75
C ARG A 68 11.09 -25.33 8.60
N ARG A 69 11.21 -24.16 9.22
CA ARG A 69 10.10 -23.53 9.94
C ARG A 69 9.22 -22.76 8.98
N TYR A 70 7.98 -23.22 8.84
CA TYR A 70 6.93 -22.59 8.07
C TYR A 70 6.12 -21.64 8.93
N TYR A 71 5.57 -20.62 8.28
CA TYR A 71 4.62 -19.66 8.83
C TYR A 71 3.30 -19.85 8.12
N ALA A 72 2.23 -19.98 8.90
CA ALA A 72 0.85 -20.04 8.42
C ALA A 72 0.03 -18.92 9.06
N ILE A 73 -0.90 -18.37 8.28
CA ILE A 73 -1.84 -17.35 8.78
C ILE A 73 -2.93 -18.00 9.63
N THR A 74 -3.30 -17.35 10.73
CA THR A 74 -4.45 -17.75 11.56
C THR A 74 -5.74 -17.07 11.09
N ASP A 75 -6.90 -17.50 11.59
CA ASP A 75 -8.16 -16.79 11.37
C ASP A 75 -8.13 -15.36 11.94
N TYR A 76 -7.38 -15.14 13.02
CA TYR A 76 -7.14 -13.80 13.53
C TYR A 76 -6.28 -12.98 12.56
N GLY A 77 -5.22 -13.58 12.02
CA GLY A 77 -4.36 -12.98 11.01
C GLY A 77 -5.11 -12.60 9.73
N ARG A 78 -6.06 -13.44 9.27
CA ARG A 78 -6.91 -13.14 8.11
C ARG A 78 -7.79 -11.92 8.35
N ARG A 79 -8.49 -11.87 9.48
CA ARG A 79 -9.29 -10.68 9.86
C ARG A 79 -8.42 -9.42 9.99
N ARG A 80 -7.19 -9.57 10.49
CA ARG A 80 -6.25 -8.45 10.58
C ARG A 80 -5.78 -7.99 9.20
N LEU A 81 -5.55 -8.91 8.27
CA LEU A 81 -5.21 -8.60 6.89
C LEU A 81 -6.36 -7.88 6.19
N ASP A 82 -7.60 -8.31 6.38
CA ASP A 82 -8.77 -7.64 5.82
C ASP A 82 -8.90 -6.20 6.34
N PHE A 83 -8.69 -6.01 7.65
CA PHE A 83 -8.61 -4.67 8.24
C PHE A 83 -7.52 -3.81 7.58
N TYR A 84 -6.32 -4.36 7.35
CA TYR A 84 -5.25 -3.60 6.67
C TYR A 84 -5.59 -3.26 5.22
N LYS A 85 -6.26 -4.16 4.50
CA LYS A 85 -6.72 -3.91 3.11
C LYS A 85 -7.71 -2.74 3.08
N ASP A 86 -8.67 -2.73 3.99
CA ASP A 86 -9.67 -1.66 4.09
C ASP A 86 -9.04 -0.31 4.43
N GLU A 87 -8.13 -0.28 5.41
CA GLU A 87 -7.44 0.96 5.81
C GLU A 87 -6.52 1.48 4.70
N TRP A 88 -5.84 0.58 3.98
CA TRP A 88 -5.01 0.96 2.83
C TRP A 88 -5.83 1.58 1.71
N GLU A 89 -7.00 1.02 1.38
CA GLU A 89 -7.84 1.55 0.31
C GLU A 89 -8.31 2.97 0.64
N LYS A 90 -8.77 3.21 1.87
CA LYS A 90 -9.15 4.56 2.34
C LYS A 90 -7.97 5.53 2.29
N TYR A 91 -6.80 5.10 2.76
CA TYR A 91 -5.60 5.94 2.77
C TYR A 91 -5.20 6.33 1.34
N LYS A 92 -5.13 5.35 0.44
CA LYS A 92 -4.81 5.55 -0.98
C LYS A 92 -5.81 6.49 -1.63
N GLU A 93 -7.11 6.28 -1.47
CA GLU A 93 -8.15 7.16 -2.03
C GLU A 93 -8.02 8.62 -1.56
N ASN A 94 -7.73 8.84 -0.27
CA ASN A 94 -7.61 10.18 0.28
C ASN A 94 -6.39 10.92 -0.28
N ILE A 95 -5.26 10.22 -0.40
CA ILE A 95 -4.05 10.78 -1.01
C ILE A 95 -4.26 11.05 -2.50
N ASP A 96 -4.86 10.10 -3.22
CA ASP A 96 -5.14 10.25 -4.65
C ASP A 96 -6.07 11.45 -4.92
N LYS A 97 -7.12 11.64 -4.09
CA LYS A 97 -8.00 12.81 -4.17
C LYS A 97 -7.23 14.12 -3.96
N LEU A 98 -6.43 14.19 -2.90
CA LEU A 98 -5.66 15.40 -2.56
C LEU A 98 -4.66 15.76 -3.66
N LEU A 99 -3.97 14.77 -4.23
CA LEU A 99 -2.98 15.00 -5.29
C LEU A 99 -3.62 15.27 -6.65
N ALA A 100 -4.85 14.81 -6.90
CA ALA A 100 -5.56 15.06 -8.15
C ALA A 100 -6.23 16.46 -8.20
N GLU A 101 -6.42 17.13 -7.06
CA GLU A 101 -7.13 18.42 -6.96
C GLU A 101 -6.38 19.62 -7.58
N GLU A 102 -5.09 19.50 -7.93
CA GLU A 102 -4.30 20.60 -8.51
C GLU A 102 -4.61 20.91 -9.99
N ASN A 103 -5.44 20.13 -10.69
CA ASN A 103 -5.67 20.27 -12.15
C ASN A 103 -6.95 21.03 -12.57
N LYS A 104 -7.63 21.77 -11.68
CA LYS A 104 -8.95 22.39 -11.99
C LYS A 104 -9.07 23.93 -11.87
N GLN A 105 -7.98 24.69 -11.69
CA GLN A 105 -8.08 26.16 -11.52
C GLN A 105 -7.55 27.04 -12.67
N VAL A 106 -7.33 26.53 -13.88
CA VAL A 106 -6.87 27.38 -15.01
C VAL A 106 -7.74 27.21 -16.26
N GLU A 107 -9.05 27.39 -16.18
CA GLU A 107 -9.91 27.56 -17.38
C GLU A 107 -11.04 28.61 -17.21
N ALA A 108 -11.08 29.37 -16.11
CA ALA A 108 -12.20 30.28 -15.82
C ALA A 108 -11.79 31.76 -15.71
N THR A 109 -10.86 32.27 -16.53
CA THR A 109 -10.60 33.71 -16.65
C THR A 109 -10.05 34.11 -18.02
N THR A 110 -10.76 33.82 -19.12
CA THR A 110 -10.55 34.52 -20.40
C THR A 110 -11.90 34.62 -21.14
N ASP A 111 -12.87 35.34 -20.59
CA ASP A 111 -14.09 35.72 -21.32
C ASP A 111 -14.75 36.98 -20.69
N THR A 112 -13.98 38.06 -20.48
CA THR A 112 -14.59 39.38 -20.18
C THR A 112 -13.88 40.59 -20.82
N GLU A 113 -12.97 40.39 -21.78
CA GLU A 113 -12.39 41.48 -22.57
C GLU A 113 -12.86 41.41 -24.02
N ASN A 114 -14.11 41.79 -24.28
CA ASN A 114 -14.55 42.29 -25.59
C ASN A 114 -15.97 42.88 -25.49
N ALA A 115 -16.11 43.97 -24.73
CA ALA A 115 -17.32 44.78 -24.77
C ALA A 115 -17.05 46.27 -24.52
N GLU A 116 -15.90 46.80 -24.93
CA GLU A 116 -15.70 48.25 -25.06
C GLU A 116 -14.89 48.53 -26.32
N GLY A 117 -15.49 49.25 -27.27
CA GLY A 117 -14.78 49.73 -28.46
C GLY A 117 -15.53 49.59 -29.78
N LYS A 118 -16.68 50.27 -29.92
CA LYS A 118 -17.02 50.94 -31.18
C LYS A 118 -17.60 52.32 -30.90
N GLU A 119 -16.71 53.29 -31.03
CA GLU A 119 -16.91 54.72 -31.17
C GLU A 119 -17.86 55.04 -32.35
N GLU A 120 -18.80 55.96 -32.08
CA GLU A 120 -18.94 57.26 -32.75
C GLU A 120 -19.35 57.29 -34.25
N GLN A 121 -20.52 57.90 -34.54
CA GLN A 121 -20.66 59.16 -35.33
C GLN A 121 -22.06 59.36 -35.97
N GLY A 122 -22.61 60.57 -35.74
CA GLY A 122 -23.46 61.37 -36.65
C GLY A 122 -24.94 60.98 -36.80
N ASN A 123 -25.88 61.88 -37.07
CA ASN A 123 -25.94 63.34 -37.20
C ASN A 123 -27.45 63.68 -37.37
N GLU A 124 -27.84 64.90 -36.98
CA GLU A 124 -29.16 65.58 -37.15
C GLU A 124 -30.37 65.15 -36.31
#